data_AF-A0A7C4SS03-F1
#
_entry.id   AF-A0A7C4SS03-F1
#
_cell.length_a   1.000
_cell.length_b   1.000
_cell.length_c   1.000
_cell.angle_alpha   90.00
_cell.angle_beta   90.00
_cell.angle_gamma   90.00
#
_symmetry.space_group_name_H-M   'P 1'
#
loop_
_entity.id
_entity.type
_entity.pdbx_description
1 polymer ?
#
loop_
_entity_poly.entity_id
_entity_poly.type
_entity_poly.pdbx_seq_one_letter_code
_entity_poly.pdbx_strand_id
1 'polypeptide(L)'
;MELVVDSLKCTGCRICEYACNYHHDMDCSAIGASLMLHRAEKKNYFGMMVKRERNLLLARPEGPEIVAPGSQVEGAGASSKPILMRAPCDLCEGEEEPFCVKACPTGCLSMKE
;
A
#
# COMPACT_ATOMS: atom_id res chain seq x y z
N MET A 1 12.23 -11.27 -5.43
CA MET A 1 10.89 -10.73 -5.77
C MET A 1 10.44 -9.75 -4.70
N GLU A 2 10.32 -8.48 -5.07
CA GLU A 2 9.86 -7.39 -4.21
C GLU A 2 8.74 -6.61 -4.89
N LEU A 3 7.71 -6.23 -4.13
CA LEU A 3 6.69 -5.28 -4.56
C LEU A 3 7.28 -3.86 -4.60
N VAL A 4 7.31 -3.29 -5.80
CA VAL A 4 7.76 -1.93 -6.08
C VAL A 4 6.57 -1.01 -6.27
N VAL A 5 6.67 0.20 -5.70
CA VAL A 5 5.66 1.25 -5.81
C VAL A 5 6.26 2.48 -6.49
N ASP A 6 5.70 2.87 -7.63
CA ASP A 6 6.01 4.11 -8.33
C ASP A 6 4.94 5.16 -8.01
N SER A 7 5.20 5.95 -6.95
CA SER A 7 4.27 6.95 -6.42
C SER A 7 3.75 7.93 -7.46
N LEU A 8 4.58 8.28 -8.45
CA LEU A 8 4.25 9.29 -9.47
C LEU A 8 3.20 8.80 -10.47
N LYS A 9 3.01 7.48 -10.59
CA LYS A 9 1.96 6.87 -11.42
C LYS A 9 0.65 6.68 -10.67
N CYS A 10 0.62 6.89 -9.36
CA CYS A 10 -0.61 6.69 -8.58
C CYS A 10 -1.61 7.80 -8.88
N THR A 11 -2.86 7.43 -9.17
CA THR A 11 -3.98 8.37 -9.36
C THR A 11 -4.96 8.38 -8.17
N GLY A 12 -4.68 7.58 -7.13
CA GLY A 12 -5.54 7.50 -5.95
C GLY A 12 -6.87 6.77 -6.19
N CYS A 13 -6.95 5.88 -7.20
CA CYS A 13 -8.18 5.16 -7.55
C CYS A 13 -8.60 4.07 -6.54
N ARG A 14 -7.70 3.68 -5.62
CA ARG A 14 -7.95 2.72 -4.52
C ARG A 14 -8.26 1.28 -4.94
N ILE A 15 -8.23 0.93 -6.24
CA ILE A 15 -8.52 -0.44 -6.70
C ILE A 15 -7.59 -1.51 -6.09
N CYS A 16 -6.34 -1.14 -5.81
CA CYS A 16 -5.37 -2.01 -5.17
C CYS A 16 -5.76 -2.38 -3.73
N GLU A 17 -6.48 -1.51 -3.00
CA GLU A 17 -6.96 -1.83 -1.65
C GLU A 17 -8.00 -2.96 -1.74
N TYR A 18 -8.97 -2.82 -2.65
CA TYR A 18 -10.01 -3.84 -2.88
C TYR A 18 -9.42 -5.16 -3.38
N ALA A 19 -8.50 -5.11 -4.33
CA ALA A 19 -7.84 -6.31 -4.86
C ALA A 19 -7.04 -7.05 -3.77
N CYS A 20 -6.35 -6.31 -2.90
CA CYS A 20 -5.61 -6.89 -1.78
C CYS A 20 -6.56 -7.51 -0.74
N ASN A 21 -7.67 -6.84 -0.42
CA ASN A 21 -8.66 -7.37 0.52
C ASN A 21 -9.36 -8.62 -0.02
N TYR A 22 -9.58 -8.68 -1.34
CA TYR A 22 -10.16 -9.85 -1.99
C TYR A 22 -9.29 -11.10 -1.80
N HIS A 23 -7.96 -10.95 -1.86
CA HIS A 23 -7.03 -12.03 -1.54
C HIS A 23 -7.13 -12.48 -0.08
N HIS A 24 -7.16 -11.54 0.88
CA HIS A 24 -7.14 -11.88 2.30
C HIS A 24 -8.47 -12.46 2.80
N ASP A 25 -9.59 -11.84 2.43
CA ASP A 25 -10.89 -12.06 3.08
C ASP A 25 -12.00 -12.42 2.08
N MET A 26 -11.70 -12.52 0.78
CA MET A 26 -12.71 -12.71 -0.28
C MET A 26 -13.82 -11.64 -0.28
N ASP A 27 -13.49 -10.45 0.22
CA ASP A 27 -14.39 -9.29 0.34
C ASP A 27 -13.83 -8.09 -0.43
N CYS A 28 -14.72 -7.17 -0.80
CA CYS A 28 -14.40 -5.94 -1.54
C CYS A 28 -14.46 -4.71 -0.63
N SER A 29 -13.69 -4.71 0.46
CA SER A 29 -13.52 -3.55 1.34
C SER A 29 -12.06 -3.06 1.36
N ALA A 30 -11.84 -1.88 1.94
CA ALA A 30 -10.50 -1.32 2.07
C ALA A 30 -9.85 -1.66 3.42
N ILE A 31 -10.56 -2.30 4.36
CA ILE A 31 -10.15 -2.39 5.76
C ILE A 31 -9.18 -3.55 6.02
N GLY A 32 -9.35 -4.70 5.37
CA GLY A 32 -8.45 -5.85 5.50
C GLY A 32 -7.24 -5.82 4.56
N ALA A 33 -7.16 -4.83 3.66
CA ALA A 33 -6.05 -4.70 2.73
C ALA A 33 -4.71 -4.39 3.42
N SER A 34 -3.66 -5.15 3.10
CA SER A 34 -2.28 -4.91 3.55
C SER A 34 -1.66 -3.61 3.02
N LEU A 35 -2.34 -2.91 2.11
CA LEU A 35 -1.94 -1.62 1.58
C LEU A 35 -3.09 -0.61 1.71
N MET A 36 -2.75 0.68 1.70
CA MET A 36 -3.69 1.77 1.90
C MET A 36 -3.25 3.01 1.12
N LEU A 37 -4.20 3.69 0.48
CA LEU A 37 -3.97 5.05 0.00
C LEU A 37 -3.82 5.99 1.20
N HIS A 38 -2.67 6.61 1.31
CA HIS A 38 -2.37 7.62 2.30
C HIS A 38 -2.47 9.01 1.68
N ARG A 39 -3.14 9.93 2.37
CA ARG A 39 -3.05 11.36 2.08
C ARG A 39 -2.20 12.03 3.14
N ALA A 40 -1.07 12.62 2.72
CA ALA A 40 -0.22 13.35 3.64
C ALA A 40 -0.87 14.70 3.96
N GLU A 41 -1.21 14.91 5.23
CA GLU A 41 -1.74 16.19 5.69
C GLU A 41 -0.66 17.26 5.62
N LYS A 42 -1.06 18.49 5.25
CA LYS A 42 -0.17 19.65 5.04
C LYS A 42 0.84 19.50 3.89
N LYS A 43 0.80 18.39 3.15
CA LYS A 43 1.54 18.21 1.90
C LYS A 43 0.53 17.98 0.77
N ASN A 44 0.77 18.54 -0.41
CA ASN A 44 -0.14 18.39 -1.56
C ASN A 44 0.11 17.07 -2.31
N TYR A 45 0.24 15.96 -1.59
CA TYR A 45 0.42 14.64 -2.19
C TYR A 45 -0.38 13.56 -1.48
N PHE A 46 -0.71 12.52 -2.24
CA PHE A 46 -1.17 11.24 -1.76
C PHE A 46 -0.18 10.17 -2.23
N GLY A 47 0.01 9.13 -1.43
CA GLY A 47 0.96 8.06 -1.67
C GLY A 47 0.42 6.71 -1.23
N MET A 48 1.09 5.64 -1.59
CA MET A 48 0.72 4.30 -1.13
C MET A 48 1.46 3.97 0.16
N MET A 49 0.77 3.36 1.12
CA MET A 49 1.41 2.66 2.23
C MET A 49 1.24 1.17 2.04
N VAL A 50 2.31 0.40 2.27
CA VAL A 50 2.25 -1.07 2.31
C VAL A 50 2.76 -1.55 3.66
N LYS A 51 1.92 -2.30 4.38
CA LYS A 51 2.32 -3.00 5.60
C LYS A 51 3.16 -4.21 5.21
N ARG A 52 4.43 -4.21 5.58
CA ARG A 52 5.32 -5.36 5.50
C ARG A 52 5.45 -5.98 6.89
N GLU A 53 5.98 -7.19 6.96
CA GLU A 53 6.14 -7.92 8.22
C GLU A 53 6.86 -7.09 9.31
N ARG A 54 7.96 -6.43 8.93
CA ARG A 54 8.84 -5.70 9.87
C ARG A 54 8.74 -4.18 9.78
N ASN A 55 8.13 -3.63 8.73
CA ASN A 55 8.14 -2.20 8.47
C ASN A 55 6.91 -1.75 7.64
N LEU A 56 6.78 -0.44 7.49
CA LEU A 56 5.85 0.20 6.56
C LEU A 56 6.67 0.77 5.41
N LEU A 57 6.30 0.42 4.17
CA LEU A 57 6.75 1.14 3.00
C LEU A 57 5.80 2.33 2.79
N LEU A 58 6.34 3.54 2.81
CA LEU A 58 5.62 4.75 2.43
C LEU A 58 6.15 5.23 1.07
N ALA A 59 5.31 5.11 0.05
CA ALA A 59 5.63 5.56 -1.28
C ALA A 59 5.45 7.09 -1.38
N ARG A 60 6.54 7.84 -1.17
CA ARG A 60 6.56 9.29 -1.36
C ARG A 60 6.95 9.65 -2.81
N PRO A 61 6.58 10.82 -3.32
CA PRO A 61 7.04 11.32 -4.62
C PRO A 61 8.56 11.49 -4.71
N GLU A 62 9.22 11.84 -3.61
CA GLU A 62 10.68 12.04 -3.54
C GLU A 62 11.46 10.72 -3.47
N GLY A 63 10.75 9.60 -3.28
CA GLY A 63 11.31 8.26 -3.14
C GLY A 63 10.61 7.47 -2.04
N PRO A 64 10.56 6.12 -2.15
CA PRO A 64 9.99 5.29 -1.10
C PRO A 64 10.79 5.42 0.20
N GLU A 65 10.08 5.53 1.31
CA GLU A 65 10.63 5.60 2.66
C GLU A 65 10.22 4.34 3.43
N ILE A 66 11.15 3.76 4.19
CA ILE A 66 10.87 2.64 5.10
C ILE A 66 10.71 3.18 6.50
N VAL A 67 9.56 2.92 7.11
CA VAL A 67 9.19 3.42 8.43
C VAL A 67 8.97 2.26 9.38
N ALA A 68 9.42 2.39 10.63
CA ALA A 68 9.18 1.39 11.65
C ALA A 68 7.68 1.30 12.00
N PRO A 69 7.14 0.12 12.35
CA PRO A 69 5.78 0.03 12.83
C PRO A 69 5.61 0.88 14.10
N GLY A 70 4.60 1.74 14.14
CA GLY A 70 4.28 2.56 15.30
C GLY A 70 5.04 3.89 15.43
N SER A 71 6.04 4.17 14.58
CA SER A 71 6.63 5.52 14.54
C SER A 71 5.66 6.52 13.92
N GLN A 72 5.64 7.75 14.44
CA GLN A 72 4.88 8.83 13.83
C GLN A 72 5.49 9.16 12.46
N VAL A 73 4.74 8.89 11.40
CA VAL A 73 5.10 9.32 10.06
C VAL A 73 4.81 10.82 9.97
N GLU A 74 5.84 11.64 9.75
CA GLU A 74 5.67 13.09 9.59
C GLU A 74 4.77 13.42 8.40
N GLY A 75 3.68 14.14 8.67
CA GLY A 75 2.66 14.48 7.68
C GLY A 75 1.63 13.39 7.47
N ALA A 76 1.72 12.24 8.16
CA ALA A 76 0.65 11.27 8.11
C ALA A 76 -0.47 11.66 9.09
N GLY A 77 -1.59 12.08 8.53
CA GLY A 77 -2.80 12.39 9.29
C GLY A 77 -3.34 11.20 10.08
N ALA A 78 -4.38 11.42 10.89
CA ALA A 78 -5.06 10.35 11.64
C ALA A 78 -5.54 9.17 10.75
N SER A 79 -5.68 9.42 9.43
CA SER A 79 -6.02 8.45 8.40
C SER A 79 -5.00 7.32 8.18
N SER A 80 -3.75 7.46 8.63
CA SER A 80 -2.71 6.42 8.48
C SER A 80 -2.69 5.40 9.61
N LYS A 81 -3.35 5.66 10.74
CA LYS A 81 -3.38 4.74 11.90
C LYS A 81 -4.01 3.37 11.63
N PRO A 82 -5.06 3.22 10.80
CA PRO A 82 -5.71 1.92 10.62
C PRO A 82 -4.80 0.86 9.96
N ILE A 83 -3.78 1.24 9.19
CA ILE A 83 -2.88 0.30 8.49
C ILE A 83 -2.03 -0.54 9.46
N LEU A 84 -1.80 -0.05 10.69
CA LEU A 84 -0.96 -0.72 11.68
C LEU A 84 -1.59 -2.00 12.23
N MET A 85 -2.92 -2.10 12.19
CA MET A 85 -3.69 -3.23 12.72
C MET A 85 -3.99 -4.29 11.65
N ARG A 86 -3.60 -4.06 10.39
CA ARG A 86 -3.88 -4.96 9.28
C ARG A 86 -2.82 -6.04 9.16
N ALA A 87 -3.18 -7.14 8.51
CA ALA A 87 -2.22 -8.17 8.14
C ALA A 87 -1.08 -7.56 7.29
N PRO A 88 0.16 -8.06 7.45
CA PRO A 88 1.24 -7.70 6.54
C PRO A 88 1.01 -8.33 5.17
N CYS A 89 1.49 -7.64 4.14
CA CYS A 89 1.48 -8.13 2.77
C CYS A 89 2.27 -9.43 2.67
N ASP A 90 1.61 -10.45 2.13
CA ASP A 90 2.11 -11.80 1.85
C ASP A 90 2.46 -11.99 0.37
N LEU A 91 2.42 -10.91 -0.43
CA LEU A 91 2.59 -10.93 -1.88
C LEU A 91 1.60 -11.85 -2.60
N CYS A 92 0.38 -12.00 -2.06
CA CYS A 92 -0.62 -12.94 -2.56
C CYS A 92 -0.08 -14.38 -2.62
N GLU A 93 0.41 -14.89 -1.48
CA GLU A 93 0.92 -16.26 -1.38
C GLU A 93 -0.09 -17.27 -1.95
N GLY A 94 0.37 -18.13 -2.87
CA GLY A 94 -0.47 -19.13 -3.54
C GLY A 94 -1.05 -18.68 -4.89
N GLU A 95 -0.91 -17.40 -5.25
CA GLU A 95 -1.36 -16.85 -6.53
C GLU A 95 -0.21 -16.67 -7.53
N GLU A 96 -0.53 -16.60 -8.82
CA GLU A 96 0.46 -16.39 -9.90
C GLU A 96 1.11 -15.00 -9.83
N GLU A 97 0.32 -13.98 -9.49
CA GLU A 97 0.76 -12.59 -9.37
C GLU A 97 -0.06 -11.86 -8.30
N PRO A 98 0.50 -10.84 -7.63
CA PRO A 98 -0.28 -10.04 -6.69
C PRO A 98 -1.45 -9.34 -7.37
N PHE A 99 -2.65 -9.51 -6.84
CA PHE A 99 -3.87 -8.92 -7.43
C PHE A 99 -3.80 -7.39 -7.48
N CYS A 100 -3.10 -6.76 -6.54
CA CYS A 100 -2.90 -5.32 -6.54
C CYS A 100 -2.03 -4.84 -7.73
N VAL A 101 -1.07 -5.65 -8.19
CA VAL A 101 -0.27 -5.39 -9.40
C VAL A 101 -1.16 -5.55 -10.63
N LYS A 102 -1.85 -6.70 -10.74
CA LYS A 102 -2.77 -7.01 -11.85
C LYS A 102 -3.87 -5.96 -12.04
N ALA A 103 -4.45 -5.48 -10.93
CA ALA A 103 -5.56 -4.54 -10.97
C ALA A 103 -5.14 -3.09 -11.18
N CYS A 104 -3.85 -2.75 -11.10
CA CYS A 104 -3.38 -1.37 -11.14
C CYS A 104 -3.44 -0.79 -12.57
N PRO A 105 -4.35 0.15 -12.87
CA PRO A 105 -4.54 0.64 -14.24
C PRO A 105 -3.39 1.50 -14.76
N THR A 106 -2.54 2.01 -13.87
CA THR A 106 -1.43 2.92 -14.21
C THR A 106 -0.06 2.28 -14.11
N GLY A 107 0.03 1.02 -13.65
CA GLY A 107 1.32 0.39 -13.37
C GLY A 107 2.09 1.07 -12.22
N CYS A 108 1.39 1.70 -11.27
CA CYS A 108 1.97 2.20 -10.02
C CYS A 108 2.54 1.05 -9.16
N LEU A 109 1.99 -0.16 -9.28
CA LEU A 109 2.44 -1.34 -8.55
C LEU A 109 3.06 -2.34 -9.55
N SER A 110 4.20 -2.91 -9.21
CA SER A 110 4.89 -3.91 -10.04
C SER A 110 5.75 -4.83 -9.19
N MET A 111 6.17 -5.95 -9.77
CA MET A 111 7.14 -6.86 -9.17
C MET A 111 8.52 -6.64 -9.78
N LYS A 112 9.55 -6.63 -8.93
CA LYS A 112 10.96 -6.64 -9.35
C LYS A 112 11.65 -7.88 -8.80
N GLU A 113 12.57 -8.45 -9.58
CA GLU A 113 13.42 -9.57 -9.15
C GLU A 113 14.22 -9.24 -7.89
#